data_AF-A0A0U5MGM3-F1
#
_entry.id   AF-A0A0U5MGM3-F1
#
_cell.length_a   1.000
_cell.length_b   1.000
_cell.length_c   1.000
_cell.angle_alpha   90.00
_cell.angle_beta   90.00
_cell.angle_gamma   90.00
#
_symmetry.space_group_name_H-M   'P 1'
#
loop_
_entity.id
_entity.type
_entity.pdbx_description
1 polymer ?
#
loop_
_entity_poly.entity_id
_entity_poly.type
_entity_poly.pdbx_seq_one_letter_code
_entity_poly.pdbx_strand_id
1 'polypeptide(L)'
;MAKTYYVVGGEYADTSFTVIAPGHTEERFGPFEEQEAHICWRALTGKSVDNAMVRYFIRSTEDSAADQWYVLGGEYADTTFQEVTEGRTLEVHGPFTRKEALDKWRELTGKSVDSCLTRYDLFTGEELKRRNVKV
;
A
#
# COMPACT_ATOMS: atom_id res chain seq x y z
N MET A 1 11.00 1.86 17.89
CA MET A 1 10.17 0.75 18.41
C MET A 1 10.69 -0.53 17.79
N ALA A 2 10.64 -1.67 18.49
CA ALA A 2 11.06 -2.94 17.91
C ALA A 2 10.13 -3.31 16.75
N LYS A 3 10.67 -3.85 15.65
CA LYS A 3 9.87 -4.29 14.51
C LYS A 3 9.08 -5.54 14.92
N THR A 4 7.78 -5.48 14.75
CA THR A 4 6.91 -6.63 15.01
C THR A 4 6.47 -7.23 13.69
N TYR A 5 6.43 -8.56 13.65
CA TYR A 5 6.08 -9.33 12.47
C TYR A 5 4.77 -10.09 12.68
N TYR A 6 4.06 -10.28 11.58
CA TYR A 6 2.86 -11.09 11.49
C TYR A 6 3.01 -12.07 10.33
N VAL A 7 2.48 -13.28 10.49
CA VAL A 7 2.31 -14.22 9.39
C VAL A 7 0.86 -14.12 8.91
N VAL A 8 0.65 -13.73 7.66
CA VAL A 8 -0.69 -13.53 7.08
C VAL A 8 -0.86 -14.35 5.82
N GLY A 9 -2.07 -14.82 5.55
CA GLY A 9 -2.39 -15.54 4.32
C GLY A 9 -3.53 -16.52 4.51
N GLY A 10 -3.54 -17.59 3.73
CA GLY A 10 -4.61 -18.58 3.72
C GLY A 10 -4.82 -19.12 2.31
N GLU A 11 -6.05 -19.54 2.03
CA GLU A 11 -6.45 -20.04 0.70
C GLU A 11 -6.86 -18.90 -0.23
N TYR A 12 -6.28 -18.84 -1.42
CA TYR A 12 -6.53 -17.84 -2.44
C TYR A 12 -7.37 -18.40 -3.58
N ALA A 13 -8.10 -17.52 -4.27
CA ALA A 13 -8.93 -17.89 -5.41
C ALA A 13 -8.11 -18.45 -6.59
N ASP A 14 -6.84 -18.04 -6.68
CA ASP A 14 -5.88 -18.50 -7.69
C ASP A 14 -4.43 -18.34 -7.21
N THR A 15 -3.49 -18.77 -8.06
CA THR A 15 -2.04 -18.71 -7.80
C THR A 15 -1.43 -17.31 -7.94
N SER A 16 -2.23 -16.26 -8.16
CA SER A 16 -1.74 -14.88 -8.06
C SER A 16 -1.60 -14.42 -6.61
N PHE A 17 -2.28 -15.12 -5.67
CA PHE A 17 -2.28 -14.81 -4.23
C PHE A 17 -2.74 -13.38 -3.93
N THR A 18 -3.69 -12.87 -4.71
CA THR A 18 -4.22 -11.50 -4.58
C THR A 18 -5.59 -11.44 -3.92
N VAL A 19 -6.42 -12.47 -4.11
CA VAL A 19 -7.80 -12.52 -3.61
C VAL A 19 -8.00 -13.82 -2.83
N ILE A 20 -8.51 -13.71 -1.60
CA ILE A 20 -8.85 -14.88 -0.77
C ILE A 20 -9.99 -15.67 -1.42
N ALA A 21 -9.91 -17.00 -1.35
CA ALA A 21 -10.91 -17.89 -1.93
C ALA A 21 -12.32 -17.61 -1.36
N PRO A 22 -13.39 -17.71 -2.17
CA PRO A 22 -14.75 -17.50 -1.69
C PRO A 22 -15.10 -18.40 -0.50
N GLY A 23 -15.60 -17.81 0.59
CA GLY A 23 -15.93 -18.54 1.82
C GLY A 23 -14.77 -18.69 2.81
N HIS A 24 -13.58 -18.21 2.46
CA HIS A 24 -12.41 -18.17 3.34
C HIS A 24 -12.13 -16.73 3.82
N THR A 25 -11.33 -16.62 4.87
CA THR A 25 -10.83 -15.34 5.42
C THR A 25 -9.31 -15.38 5.49
N GLU A 26 -8.66 -14.24 5.31
CA GLU A 26 -7.22 -14.14 5.57
C GLU A 26 -6.94 -14.41 7.05
N GLU A 27 -6.09 -15.38 7.32
CA GLU A 27 -5.60 -15.72 8.65
C GLU A 27 -4.41 -14.82 9.01
N ARG A 28 -4.30 -14.48 10.29
CA ARG A 28 -3.22 -13.64 10.82
C ARG A 28 -2.70 -14.20 12.14
N PHE A 29 -1.39 -14.43 12.20
CA PHE A 29 -0.67 -14.93 13.36
C PHE A 29 0.39 -13.93 13.82
N GLY A 30 0.53 -13.73 15.12
CA GLY A 30 1.43 -12.76 15.75
C GLY A 30 0.68 -11.90 16.78
N PRO A 31 1.29 -10.84 17.32
CA PRO A 31 2.62 -10.31 16.98
C PRO A 31 3.78 -11.26 17.33
N PHE A 32 4.84 -11.25 16.52
CA PHE A 32 6.05 -12.05 16.68
C PHE A 32 7.32 -11.21 16.54
N GLU A 33 8.42 -11.70 17.12
CA GLU A 33 9.77 -11.34 16.67
C GLU A 33 10.08 -12.03 15.31
N GLU A 34 11.09 -11.56 14.59
CA GLU A 34 11.43 -12.04 13.23
C GLU A 34 11.62 -13.56 13.18
N GLN A 35 12.40 -14.10 14.13
CA GLN A 35 12.69 -15.53 14.18
C GLN A 35 11.45 -16.37 14.47
N GLU A 36 10.57 -15.91 15.36
CA GLU A 36 9.31 -16.59 15.68
C GLU A 36 8.35 -16.58 14.48
N ALA A 37 8.28 -15.46 13.75
CA ALA A 37 7.49 -15.36 12.52
C ALA A 37 7.98 -16.37 11.46
N HIS A 38 9.30 -16.53 11.28
CA HIS A 38 9.85 -17.52 10.36
C HIS A 38 9.54 -18.96 10.77
N ILE A 39 9.54 -19.28 12.07
CA ILE A 39 9.16 -20.60 12.57
C ILE A 39 7.68 -20.87 12.27
N CYS A 40 6.80 -19.92 12.61
CA CYS A 40 5.36 -20.02 12.34
C CYS A 40 5.07 -20.18 10.85
N TRP A 41 5.67 -19.33 10.01
CA TRP A 41 5.53 -19.39 8.56
C TRP A 41 5.97 -20.73 7.96
N ARG A 42 7.10 -21.27 8.42
CA ARG A 42 7.59 -22.58 7.96
C ARG A 42 6.63 -23.70 8.37
N ALA A 43 6.08 -23.65 9.59
CA ALA A 43 5.13 -24.64 10.06
C ALA A 43 3.83 -24.63 9.24
N LEU A 44 3.27 -23.43 8.95
CA LEU A 44 2.08 -23.27 8.13
C LEU A 44 2.31 -23.74 6.69
N THR A 45 3.42 -23.31 6.08
CA THR A 45 3.80 -23.72 4.72
C THR A 45 3.99 -25.24 4.62
N GLY A 46 4.61 -25.86 5.62
CA GLY A 46 4.76 -27.32 5.67
C GLY A 46 3.43 -28.06 5.79
N LYS A 47 2.48 -27.50 6.56
CA LYS A 47 1.12 -28.06 6.71
C LYS A 47 0.29 -27.94 5.43
N SER A 48 0.53 -26.91 4.62
CA SER A 48 -0.26 -26.61 3.43
C SER A 48 0.44 -26.92 2.11
N VAL A 49 1.56 -27.65 2.13
CA VAL A 49 2.43 -27.84 0.95
C VAL A 49 1.71 -28.48 -0.25
N ASP A 50 0.72 -29.34 0.01
CA ASP A 50 -0.04 -30.03 -1.02
C ASP A 50 -1.16 -29.17 -1.65
N ASN A 51 -1.43 -27.97 -1.10
CA ASN A 51 -2.42 -27.04 -1.65
C ASN A 51 -1.72 -25.84 -2.30
N ALA A 52 -1.66 -25.84 -3.64
CA ALA A 52 -1.05 -24.77 -4.42
C ALA A 52 -1.74 -23.39 -4.26
N MET A 53 -2.97 -23.38 -3.77
CA MET A 53 -3.74 -22.16 -3.53
C MET A 53 -3.56 -21.60 -2.11
N VAL A 54 -2.87 -22.33 -1.22
CA VAL A 54 -2.60 -21.85 0.14
C VAL A 54 -1.20 -21.26 0.20
N ARG A 55 -1.11 -20.00 0.64
CA ARG A 55 0.17 -19.34 0.84
C ARG A 55 0.12 -18.40 2.05
N TYR A 56 1.25 -18.32 2.76
CA TYR A 56 1.43 -17.39 3.86
C TYR A 56 2.65 -16.50 3.60
N PHE A 57 2.59 -15.27 4.07
CA PHE A 57 3.60 -14.22 3.96
C PHE A 57 3.96 -13.69 5.34
N ILE A 58 5.21 -13.32 5.54
CA ILE A 58 5.63 -12.57 6.72
C ILE A 58 5.54 -11.08 6.37
N ARG A 59 4.86 -10.31 7.23
CA ARG A 59 4.70 -8.85 7.10
C ARG A 59 5.18 -8.18 8.37
N SER A 60 5.94 -7.10 8.25
CA SER A 60 6.22 -6.24 9.41
C SER A 60 5.09 -5.21 9.62
N THR A 61 4.97 -4.70 10.85
CA THR A 61 4.05 -3.59 11.15
C THR A 61 4.37 -2.33 10.31
N GLU A 62 5.62 -2.17 9.86
CA GLU A 62 6.04 -1.07 8.97
C GLU A 62 5.60 -1.32 7.51
N ASP A 63 5.68 -2.55 7.02
CA ASP A 63 5.23 -2.91 5.66
C ASP A 63 3.72 -2.70 5.48
N SER A 64 2.93 -2.84 6.54
CA SER A 64 1.49 -2.57 6.49
C SER A 64 1.17 -1.09 6.19
N ALA A 65 2.10 -0.17 6.49
CA ALA A 65 2.00 1.23 6.07
C ALA A 65 2.46 1.45 4.62
N ALA A 66 3.25 0.53 4.05
CA ALA A 66 3.65 0.55 2.64
C ALA A 66 2.53 0.12 1.68
N ASP A 67 1.49 -0.57 2.18
CA ASP A 67 0.27 -0.85 1.42
C ASP A 67 -0.71 0.33 1.38
N GLN A 68 -0.42 1.42 2.10
CA GLN A 68 -1.20 2.65 2.03
C GLN A 68 -0.65 3.58 0.96
N TRP A 69 -1.45 3.78 -0.07
CA TRP A 69 -1.17 4.68 -1.17
C TRP A 69 -1.98 5.96 -1.04
N TYR A 70 -1.38 7.04 -1.47
CA TYR A 70 -1.95 8.37 -1.44
C TYR A 70 -1.74 9.02 -2.81
N VAL A 71 -2.70 9.82 -3.23
CA VAL A 71 -2.55 10.69 -4.41
C VAL A 71 -2.28 12.09 -3.88
N LEU A 72 -1.13 12.65 -4.22
CA LEU A 72 -0.74 14.01 -3.85
C LEU A 72 -0.63 14.83 -5.12
N GLY A 73 -1.20 16.03 -5.11
CA GLY A 73 -1.05 16.94 -6.24
C GLY A 73 -1.84 18.21 -6.12
N GLY A 74 -1.73 19.03 -7.15
CA GLY A 74 -2.36 20.34 -7.19
C GLY A 74 -1.75 21.20 -8.28
N GLU A 75 -2.00 22.50 -8.18
CA GLU A 75 -1.48 23.50 -9.11
C GLU A 75 -0.09 23.98 -8.67
N TYR A 76 0.87 23.88 -9.58
CA TYR A 76 2.25 24.29 -9.40
C TYR A 76 2.50 25.67 -10.01
N ALA A 77 3.48 26.38 -9.46
CA ALA A 77 3.86 27.71 -9.94
C ALA A 77 4.42 27.67 -11.37
N ASP A 78 5.07 26.57 -11.73
CA ASP A 78 5.67 26.37 -13.05
C ASP A 78 5.70 24.88 -13.47
N THR A 79 6.24 24.62 -14.67
CA THR A 79 6.37 23.29 -15.24
C THR A 79 7.56 22.48 -14.68
N THR A 80 8.29 23.00 -13.69
CA THR A 80 9.29 22.23 -12.95
C THR A 80 8.65 21.38 -11.85
N PHE A 81 7.42 21.73 -11.44
CA PHE A 81 6.64 21.06 -10.41
C PHE A 81 7.34 20.96 -9.05
N GLN A 82 8.23 21.92 -8.76
CA GLN A 82 8.95 21.99 -7.48
C GLN A 82 8.24 22.87 -6.47
N GLU A 83 7.62 23.96 -6.92
CA GLU A 83 6.93 24.93 -6.08
C GLU A 83 5.43 24.95 -6.37
N VAL A 84 4.63 24.99 -5.31
CA VAL A 84 3.18 25.10 -5.40
C VAL A 84 2.83 26.56 -5.66
N THR A 85 1.77 26.82 -6.42
CA THR A 85 1.28 28.20 -6.66
C THR A 85 1.08 28.94 -5.34
N GLU A 86 1.47 30.21 -5.29
CA GLU A 86 1.38 31.04 -4.08
C GLU A 86 -0.05 31.05 -3.51
N GLY A 87 -0.18 30.78 -2.21
CA GLY A 87 -1.47 30.67 -1.52
C GLY A 87 -2.22 29.35 -1.73
N ARG A 88 -1.67 28.38 -2.46
CA ARG A 88 -2.20 27.02 -2.62
C ARG A 88 -1.37 26.00 -1.81
N THR A 89 -2.02 24.90 -1.45
CA THR A 89 -1.40 23.73 -0.85
C THR A 89 -1.71 22.51 -1.69
N LEU A 90 -0.79 21.54 -1.73
CA LEU A 90 -1.06 20.27 -2.39
C LEU A 90 -2.18 19.52 -1.65
N GLU A 91 -3.09 18.95 -2.43
CA GLU A 91 -4.16 18.10 -1.95
C GLU A 91 -3.62 16.69 -1.72
N VAL A 92 -3.95 16.11 -0.57
CA VAL A 92 -3.65 14.72 -0.24
C VAL A 92 -4.95 13.93 -0.28
N HIS A 93 -5.01 12.89 -1.10
CA HIS A 93 -6.15 11.96 -1.18
C HIS A 93 -5.71 10.58 -0.72
N GLY A 94 -6.39 9.99 0.26
CA GLY A 94 -6.09 8.66 0.81
C GLY A 94 -6.39 8.57 2.32
N PRO A 95 -6.01 7.49 3.00
CA PRO A 95 -5.28 6.32 2.48
C PRO A 95 -6.15 5.45 1.56
N PHE A 96 -5.52 4.88 0.53
CA PHE A 96 -6.13 3.96 -0.44
C PHE A 96 -5.31 2.69 -0.57
N THR A 97 -5.94 1.61 -1.07
CA THR A 97 -5.18 0.52 -1.68
C THR A 97 -4.50 0.99 -2.98
N ARG A 98 -3.48 0.29 -3.46
CA ARG A 98 -2.78 0.66 -4.70
C ARG A 98 -3.71 0.83 -5.90
N LYS A 99 -4.71 -0.05 -6.02
CA LYS A 99 -5.69 -0.01 -7.12
C LYS A 99 -6.58 1.23 -7.03
N GLU A 100 -7.15 1.48 -5.85
CA GLU A 100 -8.00 2.67 -5.61
C GLU A 100 -7.21 3.97 -5.80
N ALA A 101 -5.95 4.02 -5.36
CA ALA A 101 -5.09 5.17 -5.57
C ALA A 101 -4.84 5.43 -7.07
N LEU A 102 -4.59 4.38 -7.86
CA LEU A 102 -4.43 4.49 -9.32
C LEU A 102 -5.71 5.00 -10.00
N ASP A 103 -6.87 4.50 -9.58
CA ASP A 103 -8.15 4.94 -10.15
C ASP A 103 -8.45 6.39 -9.77
N LYS A 104 -8.16 6.79 -8.52
CA LYS A 104 -8.30 8.18 -8.06
C LYS A 104 -7.34 9.12 -8.77
N TRP A 105 -6.09 8.71 -8.96
CA TRP A 105 -5.09 9.45 -9.71
C TRP A 105 -5.55 9.69 -11.16
N ARG A 106 -6.04 8.65 -11.84
CA ARG A 106 -6.60 8.78 -13.21
C ARG A 106 -7.79 9.74 -13.26
N GLU A 107 -8.69 9.68 -12.29
CA GLU A 107 -9.83 10.59 -12.18
C GLU A 107 -9.38 12.05 -12.08
N LEU A 108 -8.43 12.34 -11.18
CA LEU A 108 -7.92 13.68 -10.93
C LEU A 108 -7.14 14.23 -12.13
N THR A 109 -6.22 13.44 -12.68
CA THR A 109 -5.46 13.81 -13.88
C THR A 109 -6.37 14.02 -15.09
N GLY A 110 -7.41 13.19 -15.25
CA GLY A 110 -8.40 13.36 -16.33
C GLY A 110 -9.21 14.65 -16.19
N LYS A 111 -9.56 15.04 -14.97
CA LYS A 111 -10.25 16.31 -14.68
C LYS A 111 -9.37 17.54 -14.93
N SER A 112 -8.06 17.42 -14.79
CA SER A 112 -7.11 18.51 -14.93
C SER A 112 -6.35 18.50 -16.26
N VAL A 113 -6.83 17.78 -17.28
CA VAL A 113 -6.13 17.60 -18.55
C VAL A 113 -5.82 18.91 -19.29
N ASP A 114 -6.68 19.92 -19.12
CA ASP A 114 -6.53 21.23 -19.75
C ASP A 114 -5.57 22.16 -18.98
N SER A 115 -5.08 21.75 -17.81
CA SER A 115 -4.13 22.52 -17.00
C SER A 115 -2.73 21.94 -17.12
N CYS A 116 -1.81 22.69 -17.74
CA CYS A 116 -0.40 22.30 -17.84
C CYS A 116 0.38 22.41 -16.52
N LEU A 117 -0.21 23.08 -15.52
CA LEU A 117 0.40 23.33 -14.21
C LEU A 117 -0.21 22.46 -13.11
N THR A 118 -1.25 21.69 -13.41
CA THR A 118 -1.86 20.77 -12.43
C THR A 118 -1.31 19.37 -12.61
N ARG A 119 -0.68 18.83 -11.55
CA ARG A 119 -0.11 17.50 -11.57
C ARG A 119 -0.45 16.75 -10.29
N TYR A 120 -0.78 15.48 -10.44
CA TYR A 120 -0.96 14.54 -9.35
C TYR A 120 -0.02 13.36 -9.54
N ASP A 121 0.58 12.87 -8.46
CA ASP A 121 1.45 11.68 -8.44
C ASP A 121 1.06 10.78 -7.26
N LEU A 122 1.50 9.52 -7.32
CA LEU A 122 1.23 8.50 -6.31
C LEU A 122 2.38 8.41 -5.31
N PHE A 123 2.04 8.33 -4.03
CA PHE A 123 3.00 8.24 -2.93
C PHE A 123 2.59 7.15 -1.96
N THR A 124 3.57 6.45 -1.42
CA THR A 124 3.39 5.62 -0.22
C THR A 124 3.36 6.50 1.03
N GLY A 125 2.82 5.99 2.14
CA GLY A 125 2.81 6.70 3.41
C GLY A 125 4.22 7.10 3.91
N GLU A 126 5.25 6.34 3.59
CA GLU A 126 6.64 6.69 3.92
C GLU A 126 7.18 7.87 3.08
N GLU A 127 6.85 7.90 1.79
CA GLU A 127 7.30 8.98 0.90
C GLU A 127 6.64 10.32 1.25
N LEU A 128 5.37 10.31 1.67
CA LEU A 128 4.71 11.51 2.18
C LEU A 128 5.39 12.07 3.43
N LYS A 129 5.77 11.20 4.38
CA LYS A 129 6.52 11.61 5.57
C LYS A 129 7.87 12.23 5.20
N ARG A 130 8.59 11.67 4.22
CA ARG A 130 9.87 12.24 3.73
C ARG A 130 9.71 13.63 3.11
N ARG A 131 8.56 13.91 2.50
CA ARG A 131 8.23 15.24 1.95
C ARG A 131 7.71 16.24 2.99
N ASN A 132 7.63 15.84 4.27
CA ASN A 132 7.10 16.67 5.36
C ASN A 132 5.66 17.18 5.11
N VAL A 133 4.90 16.45 4.28
CA VAL A 133 3.49 16.74 4.00
C VAL A 133 2.66 16.06 5.07
N LYS A 134 1.86 16.85 5.79
CA LYS A 134 0.93 16.32 6.80
C LYS A 134 -0.25 15.67 6.08
N VAL A 135 -0.51 14.41 6.42
CA VAL A 135 -1.70 13.64 6.02
C VAL A 135 -2.79 13.87 7.06
#